data_AF-A0A372IL16-F1
#
_entry.id   AF-A0A372IL16-F1
#
_cell.length_a   1.000
_cell.length_b   1.000
_cell.length_c   1.000
_cell.angle_alpha   90.00
_cell.angle_beta   90.00
_cell.angle_gamma   90.00
#
_symmetry.space_group_name_H-M   'P 1'
#
loop_
_entity.id
_entity.type
_entity.pdbx_description
1 polymer ?
#
loop_
_entity_poly.entity_id
_entity_poly.type
_entity_poly.pdbx_seq_one_letter_code
_entity_poly.pdbx_strand_id
1 'polypeptide(L)'
;MPGVMRYGAALIFAILTVPVLALSSPARAQSVVVGVNVVNPMRAGVADQNAVLAQLHAAGVHVIRCGITADAKGIDYARRAAALGIHIQLGLSAAYPPNAPSVPYRPALFPLMWGGPPLSSADPALSKAAFQSMFDLLDANGITLAGAELGNEINWAAFNSEFPLPGEGKILSLSDLSHDPEGKQIAKGFLQYLKILAVLKEVRDHSRLNRNTPIILAGLVAAPDGGKLYNNKKEDMVSLPATIAFLRANGLDSLVDAYGIHSYPSGDHPGDPAAAARRTARLNTVDFAECRAPGTPGGKPCWVSEWGFPNPNLSCPLNDAARTLLVKEMYGDFTALAAQRRLTGIDLFSWNSDPWSKQPDSDSVYRCGSLTSAGREAIRPVPPGR
;
A
#
# COMPACT_ATOMS: atom_id res chain seq x y z
N MET A 1 -7.61 57.44 -75.24
CA MET A 1 -7.81 56.08 -75.80
C MET A 1 -6.48 55.66 -76.44
N PRO A 2 -5.97 54.43 -76.26
CA PRO A 2 -6.29 53.41 -75.24
C PRO A 2 -5.57 53.78 -73.91
N GLY A 3 -4.84 52.96 -73.12
CA GLY A 3 -4.55 51.51 -73.18
C GLY A 3 -3.55 50.94 -72.14
N VAL A 4 -3.43 49.60 -72.13
CA VAL A 4 -2.32 48.72 -71.67
C VAL A 4 -1.75 48.82 -70.23
N MET A 5 -2.36 48.01 -69.34
CA MET A 5 -1.79 47.03 -68.39
C MET A 5 -0.41 47.17 -67.69
N ARG A 6 -0.46 46.92 -66.35
CA ARG A 6 0.29 45.94 -65.49
C ARG A 6 1.56 45.28 -66.09
N TYR A 7 2.62 44.94 -65.34
CA TYR A 7 2.79 44.42 -63.96
C TYR A 7 4.06 45.02 -63.31
N GLY A 8 4.47 44.84 -62.05
CA GLY A 8 3.99 44.03 -60.92
C GLY A 8 5.16 43.26 -60.28
N ALA A 9 5.53 43.60 -59.03
CA ALA A 9 6.66 42.98 -58.31
C ALA A 9 6.27 42.68 -56.86
N ALA A 10 6.37 41.41 -56.46
CA ALA A 10 6.12 40.95 -55.10
C ALA A 10 7.30 40.11 -54.61
N LEU A 11 7.87 40.46 -53.47
CA LEU A 11 8.91 39.65 -52.82
C LEU A 11 8.28 38.40 -52.19
N ILE A 12 8.76 37.22 -52.56
CA ILE A 12 8.43 35.97 -51.88
C ILE A 12 9.44 35.77 -50.75
N PHE A 13 9.00 35.93 -49.50
CA PHE A 13 9.76 35.48 -48.33
C PHE A 13 9.58 33.96 -48.17
N ALA A 14 10.65 33.19 -48.37
CA ALA A 14 10.66 31.76 -48.10
C ALA A 14 10.79 31.50 -46.59
N ILE A 15 9.71 31.03 -45.96
CA ILE A 15 9.74 30.63 -44.54
C ILE A 15 10.33 29.21 -44.44
N LEU A 16 11.54 29.10 -43.89
CA LEU A 16 12.18 27.82 -43.58
C LEU A 16 11.56 27.21 -42.32
N THR A 17 10.62 26.28 -42.51
CA THR A 17 10.05 25.46 -41.44
C THR A 17 11.04 24.40 -40.96
N VAL A 18 11.80 24.72 -39.92
CA VAL A 18 12.63 23.74 -39.21
C VAL A 18 11.70 22.74 -38.50
N PRO A 19 11.79 21.43 -38.78
CA PRO A 19 11.00 20.43 -38.06
C PRO A 19 11.57 20.28 -36.65
N VAL A 20 10.79 20.69 -35.64
CA VAL A 20 11.11 20.39 -34.23
C VAL A 20 10.90 18.90 -34.01
N LEU A 21 11.97 18.11 -34.22
CA LEU A 21 12.05 16.72 -33.80
C LEU A 21 11.98 16.68 -32.27
N ALA A 22 10.78 16.49 -31.74
CA ALA A 22 10.56 16.26 -30.33
C ALA A 22 11.35 15.02 -29.90
N LEU A 23 12.41 15.24 -29.13
CA LEU A 23 13.20 14.17 -28.52
C LEU A 23 12.35 13.51 -27.42
N SER A 24 11.51 12.56 -27.85
CA SER A 24 10.79 11.61 -27.01
C SER A 24 11.81 10.83 -26.19
N SER A 25 12.20 11.39 -25.04
CA SER A 25 13.06 10.73 -24.07
C SER A 25 12.38 9.41 -23.69
N PRO A 26 13.06 8.26 -23.82
CA PRO A 26 12.46 6.97 -23.51
C PRO A 26 11.98 7.01 -22.07
N ALA A 27 10.68 6.75 -21.85
CA ALA A 27 10.07 6.81 -20.53
C ALA A 27 10.76 5.78 -19.63
N ARG A 28 11.67 6.26 -18.78
CA ARG A 28 12.54 5.44 -17.96
C ARG A 28 11.67 4.57 -17.06
N ALA A 29 11.65 3.27 -17.34
CA ALA A 29 10.82 2.31 -16.63
C ALA A 29 11.07 2.44 -15.12
N GLN A 30 10.02 2.81 -14.38
CA GLN A 30 10.10 2.95 -12.92
C GLN A 30 10.37 1.57 -12.33
N SER A 31 11.46 1.45 -11.58
CA SER A 31 11.72 0.29 -10.74
C SER A 31 10.64 0.20 -9.67
N VAL A 32 10.09 -0.99 -9.45
CA VAL A 32 9.19 -1.29 -8.33
C VAL A 32 9.91 -0.96 -7.03
N VAL A 33 9.25 -0.25 -6.12
CA VAL A 33 9.75 0.00 -4.77
C VAL A 33 9.77 -1.33 -4.01
N VAL A 34 10.87 -1.67 -3.35
CA VAL A 34 10.96 -2.88 -2.52
C VAL A 34 11.30 -2.46 -1.09
N GLY A 35 10.43 -2.81 -0.17
CA GLY A 35 10.57 -2.55 1.26
C GLY A 35 10.15 -3.72 2.14
N VAL A 36 10.08 -3.46 3.44
CA VAL A 36 9.64 -4.43 4.45
C VAL A 36 8.79 -3.75 5.52
N ASN A 37 7.85 -4.49 6.10
CA ASN A 37 7.06 -4.02 7.23
C ASN A 37 7.87 -4.11 8.53
N VAL A 38 8.01 -2.98 9.22
CA VAL A 38 8.56 -2.92 10.58
C VAL A 38 7.38 -2.84 11.54
N VAL A 39 7.13 -3.91 12.29
CA VAL A 39 5.91 -4.02 13.11
C VAL A 39 6.01 -3.12 14.33
N ASN A 40 5.11 -2.15 14.43
CA ASN A 40 4.88 -1.27 15.58
C ASN A 40 6.16 -0.67 16.23
N PRO A 41 7.07 -0.01 15.49
CA PRO A 41 8.34 0.49 16.02
C PRO A 41 8.18 1.50 17.17
N MET A 42 7.04 2.20 17.24
CA MET A 42 6.71 3.11 18.33
C MET A 42 6.48 2.41 19.68
N ARG A 43 6.25 1.09 19.70
CA ARG A 43 6.15 0.27 20.93
C ARG A 43 7.51 -0.16 21.49
N ALA A 44 8.56 -0.17 20.65
CA ALA A 44 9.91 -0.58 21.00
C ALA A 44 10.72 0.52 21.71
N GLY A 45 11.80 0.14 22.41
CA GLY A 45 12.77 1.07 22.95
C GLY A 45 13.68 1.65 21.87
N VAL A 46 14.33 2.80 22.14
CA VAL A 46 15.24 3.45 21.18
C VAL A 46 16.44 2.54 20.82
N ALA A 47 16.90 1.71 21.76
CA ALA A 47 17.95 0.72 21.50
C ALA A 47 17.48 -0.37 20.51
N ASP A 48 16.28 -0.91 20.69
CA ASP A 48 15.70 -1.95 19.82
C ASP A 48 15.40 -1.39 18.42
N GLN A 49 14.86 -0.16 18.36
CA GLN A 49 14.69 0.59 17.11
C GLN A 49 16.02 0.75 16.36
N ASN A 50 17.09 1.13 17.06
CA ASN A 50 18.42 1.26 16.47
C ASN A 50 18.99 -0.09 16.01
N ALA A 51 18.75 -1.18 16.75
CA ALA A 51 19.14 -2.52 16.34
C ALA A 51 18.42 -2.93 15.05
N VAL A 52 17.10 -2.74 14.96
CA VAL A 52 16.31 -3.01 13.74
C VAL A 52 16.78 -2.16 12.57
N LEU A 53 16.96 -0.84 12.75
CA LEU A 53 17.46 0.05 11.69
C LEU A 53 18.88 -0.32 11.21
N ALA A 54 19.77 -0.75 12.12
CA ALA A 54 21.10 -1.22 11.76
C ALA A 54 21.06 -2.56 10.98
N GLN A 55 20.16 -3.48 11.33
CA GLN A 55 19.95 -4.74 10.60
C GLN A 55 19.42 -4.48 9.19
N LEU A 56 18.45 -3.56 9.05
CA LEU A 56 17.87 -3.15 7.77
C LEU A 56 18.92 -2.52 6.84
N HIS A 57 19.70 -1.57 7.37
CA HIS A 57 20.79 -0.93 6.64
C HIS A 57 21.87 -1.94 6.21
N ALA A 58 22.30 -2.82 7.12
CA ALA A 58 23.29 -3.87 6.82
C ALA A 58 22.79 -4.91 5.80
N ALA A 59 21.48 -5.02 5.59
CA ALA A 59 20.85 -5.86 4.57
C ALA A 59 20.58 -5.13 3.24
N GLY A 60 20.84 -3.82 3.15
CA GLY A 60 20.56 -3.01 1.95
C GLY A 60 19.08 -2.65 1.77
N VAL A 61 18.27 -2.67 2.83
CA VAL A 61 16.86 -2.24 2.77
C VAL A 61 16.78 -0.71 2.75
N HIS A 62 16.10 -0.16 1.75
CA HIS A 62 15.94 1.29 1.55
C HIS A 62 14.54 1.83 1.83
N VAL A 63 13.54 0.97 1.99
CA VAL A 63 12.17 1.36 2.33
C VAL A 63 11.64 0.48 3.46
N ILE A 64 10.97 1.11 4.43
CA ILE A 64 10.18 0.42 5.46
C ILE A 64 8.75 0.93 5.49
N ARG A 65 7.77 0.03 5.61
CA ARG A 65 6.39 0.39 5.94
C ARG A 65 6.20 0.35 7.46
N CYS A 66 5.76 1.46 8.03
CA CYS A 66 5.39 1.57 9.45
C CYS A 66 4.60 2.86 9.76
N GLY A 67 3.88 2.88 10.87
CA GLY A 67 3.35 4.10 11.48
C GLY A 67 4.32 4.75 12.47
N ILE A 68 4.37 6.09 12.49
CA ILE A 68 5.12 6.89 13.48
C ILE A 68 4.18 7.90 14.15
N THR A 69 4.51 8.35 15.36
CA THR A 69 3.78 9.42 16.06
C THR A 69 4.14 10.81 15.52
N ALA A 70 3.16 11.73 15.47
CA ALA A 70 3.36 13.13 15.10
C ALA A 70 3.99 13.94 16.25
N ASP A 71 5.09 13.45 16.81
CA ASP A 71 5.78 14.00 17.97
C ASP A 71 7.31 13.85 17.85
N ALA A 72 8.04 14.36 18.84
CA ALA A 72 9.50 14.28 18.87
C ALA A 72 10.05 12.84 18.83
N LYS A 73 9.29 11.83 19.28
CA LYS A 73 9.72 10.42 19.28
C LYS A 73 9.59 9.78 17.90
N GLY A 74 8.46 9.99 17.22
CA GLY A 74 8.23 9.46 15.88
C GLY A 74 9.14 10.13 14.85
N ILE A 75 9.30 11.45 14.94
CA ILE A 75 10.20 12.23 14.08
C ILE A 75 11.68 11.90 14.35
N ASP A 76 12.07 11.60 15.59
CA ASP A 76 13.42 11.12 15.89
C ASP A 76 13.73 9.75 15.28
N TYR A 77 12.77 8.81 15.33
CA TYR A 77 12.89 7.52 14.65
C TYR A 77 13.01 7.69 13.12
N ALA A 78 12.15 8.53 12.52
CA ALA A 78 12.20 8.82 11.08
C ALA A 78 13.51 9.51 10.66
N ARG A 79 14.03 10.44 11.46
CA ARG A 79 15.35 11.07 11.25
C ARG A 79 16.50 10.06 11.36
N ARG A 80 16.43 9.09 12.28
CA ARG A 80 17.41 8.00 12.38
C ARG A 80 17.35 7.02 11.20
N ALA A 81 16.16 6.72 10.68
CA ALA A 81 15.99 5.92 9.46
C ALA A 81 16.57 6.65 8.23
N ALA A 82 16.20 7.93 8.05
CA ALA A 82 16.69 8.75 6.93
C ALA A 82 18.22 8.90 6.93
N ALA A 83 18.85 9.03 8.11
CA ALA A 83 20.31 9.09 8.27
C ALA A 83 21.04 7.79 7.83
N LEU A 84 20.32 6.67 7.70
CA LEU A 84 20.82 5.39 7.20
C LEU A 84 20.44 5.12 5.73
N GLY A 85 19.82 6.09 5.04
CA GLY A 85 19.30 5.91 3.69
C GLY A 85 18.06 5.03 3.61
N ILE A 86 17.26 5.00 4.69
CA ILE A 86 15.99 4.25 4.79
C ILE A 86 14.84 5.26 4.79
N HIS A 87 13.99 5.18 3.77
CA HIS A 87 12.76 5.97 3.65
C HIS A 87 11.57 5.24 4.25
N ILE A 88 10.58 5.99 4.75
CA ILE A 88 9.37 5.42 5.35
C ILE A 88 8.20 5.50 4.36
N GLN A 89 7.54 4.38 4.13
CA GLN A 89 6.12 4.35 3.71
C GLN A 89 5.28 4.53 4.97
N LEU A 90 4.71 5.73 5.11
CA LEU A 90 4.08 6.14 6.35
C LEU A 90 2.62 5.69 6.38
N GLY A 91 2.33 4.76 7.30
CA GLY A 91 0.96 4.44 7.67
C GLY A 91 0.33 5.59 8.45
N LEU A 92 -0.72 6.19 7.89
CA LEU A 92 -1.50 7.28 8.45
C LEU A 92 -2.89 6.78 8.86
N SER A 93 -3.50 7.42 9.86
CA SER A 93 -4.87 7.13 10.30
C SER A 93 -5.75 8.37 10.18
N ALA A 94 -7.04 8.15 9.91
CA ALA A 94 -8.02 9.21 10.03
C ALA A 94 -8.14 9.70 11.48
N ALA A 95 -8.42 10.98 11.68
CA ALA A 95 -8.75 11.55 12.98
C ALA A 95 -10.26 11.60 13.19
N TYR A 96 -10.66 11.52 14.46
CA TYR A 96 -12.05 11.41 14.89
C TYR A 96 -12.35 12.45 15.98
N PRO A 97 -13.59 12.97 16.07
CA PRO A 97 -14.02 13.79 17.20
C PRO A 97 -13.84 13.05 18.54
N PRO A 98 -13.48 13.73 19.65
CA PRO A 98 -13.28 13.07 20.95
C PRO A 98 -14.52 12.34 21.52
N ASN A 99 -15.71 12.65 20.99
CA ASN A 99 -17.00 12.06 21.32
C ASN A 99 -17.55 11.14 20.21
N ALA A 100 -16.73 10.73 19.24
CA ALA A 100 -17.15 9.78 18.21
C ALA A 100 -17.62 8.46 18.83
N PRO A 101 -18.67 7.81 18.29
CA PRO A 101 -19.06 6.47 18.72
C PRO A 101 -17.89 5.50 18.48
N SER A 102 -17.68 4.54 19.37
CA SER A 102 -16.52 3.63 19.29
C SER A 102 -16.90 2.22 19.72
N VAL A 103 -16.47 1.21 18.95
CA VAL A 103 -16.66 -0.21 19.25
C VAL A 103 -15.55 -0.66 20.21
N PRO A 104 -15.88 -1.26 21.37
CA PRO A 104 -14.87 -1.70 22.33
C PRO A 104 -14.09 -2.92 21.82
N TYR A 105 -12.77 -2.91 22.03
CA TYR A 105 -11.90 -4.06 21.78
C TYR A 105 -12.29 -5.25 22.68
N ARG A 106 -12.49 -6.43 22.10
CA ARG A 106 -12.97 -7.64 22.79
C ARG A 106 -12.02 -8.84 22.60
N PRO A 107 -10.77 -8.78 23.10
CA PRO A 107 -9.72 -9.74 22.79
C PRO A 107 -10.07 -11.21 23.13
N ALA A 108 -10.89 -11.45 24.15
CA ALA A 108 -11.31 -12.80 24.54
C ALA A 108 -12.20 -13.50 23.51
N LEU A 109 -12.84 -12.75 22.60
CA LEU A 109 -13.67 -13.27 21.52
C LEU A 109 -12.98 -13.06 20.16
N PHE A 110 -12.49 -11.84 19.96
CA PHE A 110 -11.95 -11.31 18.71
C PHE A 110 -10.53 -10.76 18.95
N PRO A 111 -9.50 -11.62 19.15
CA PRO A 111 -8.15 -11.22 19.55
C PRO A 111 -7.37 -10.44 18.49
N LEU A 112 -7.86 -10.39 17.25
CA LEU A 112 -7.24 -9.67 16.14
C LEU A 112 -8.14 -8.56 15.58
N MET A 113 -9.37 -8.39 16.09
CA MET A 113 -10.26 -7.31 15.63
C MET A 113 -10.12 -6.10 16.55
N TRP A 114 -9.56 -5.00 16.05
CA TRP A 114 -9.31 -3.82 16.87
C TRP A 114 -10.58 -3.02 17.13
N GLY A 115 -10.69 -2.45 18.33
CA GLY A 115 -11.75 -1.50 18.66
C GLY A 115 -11.40 -0.09 18.21
N GLY A 116 -12.42 0.70 17.86
CA GLY A 116 -12.26 2.09 17.43
C GLY A 116 -13.57 2.69 16.91
N PRO A 117 -13.53 3.95 16.45
CA PRO A 117 -14.68 4.58 15.79
C PRO A 117 -14.94 3.98 14.39
N PRO A 118 -16.20 3.95 13.93
CA PRO A 118 -16.53 3.56 12.56
C PRO A 118 -16.06 4.63 11.58
N LEU A 119 -15.66 4.21 10.38
CA LEU A 119 -14.99 5.07 9.39
C LEU A 119 -15.87 6.24 8.91
N SER A 120 -17.21 6.10 8.96
CA SER A 120 -18.18 7.17 8.71
C SER A 120 -18.15 8.31 9.74
N SER A 121 -17.56 8.09 10.91
CA SER A 121 -17.36 9.10 11.96
C SER A 121 -16.00 9.83 11.87
N ALA A 122 -15.16 9.51 10.88
CA ALA A 122 -13.89 10.21 10.64
C ALA A 122 -14.15 11.67 10.23
N ASP A 123 -13.41 12.62 10.80
CA ASP A 123 -13.59 14.05 10.50
C ASP A 123 -12.49 14.56 9.53
N PRO A 124 -12.85 15.13 8.36
CA PRO A 124 -11.86 15.62 7.40
C PRO A 124 -11.05 16.83 7.89
N ALA A 125 -11.59 17.71 8.74
CA ALA A 125 -10.87 18.88 9.23
C ALA A 125 -9.86 18.50 10.33
N LEU A 126 -10.24 17.63 11.26
CA LEU A 126 -9.33 17.05 12.25
C LEU A 126 -8.25 16.21 11.56
N SER A 127 -8.62 15.42 10.54
CA SER A 127 -7.65 14.62 9.78
C SER A 127 -6.68 15.50 9.02
N LYS A 128 -7.16 16.57 8.35
CA LYS A 128 -6.31 17.57 7.70
C LYS A 128 -5.32 18.20 8.68
N ALA A 129 -5.77 18.60 9.87
CA ALA A 129 -4.90 19.18 10.90
C ALA A 129 -3.83 18.18 11.40
N ALA A 130 -4.20 16.92 11.61
CA ALA A 130 -3.27 15.86 12.00
C ALA A 130 -2.23 15.57 10.90
N PHE A 131 -2.66 15.49 9.64
CA PHE A 131 -1.75 15.32 8.50
C PHE A 131 -0.84 16.54 8.34
N GLN A 132 -1.36 17.76 8.40
CA GLN A 132 -0.55 18.98 8.28
C GLN A 132 0.55 19.01 9.34
N SER A 133 0.22 18.75 10.61
CA SER A 133 1.20 18.64 11.69
C SER A 133 2.30 17.60 11.40
N MET A 134 1.95 16.42 10.88
CA MET A 134 2.93 15.41 10.48
C MET A 134 3.82 15.87 9.32
N PHE A 135 3.24 16.39 8.24
CA PHE A 135 3.99 16.81 7.05
C PHE A 135 4.86 18.05 7.32
N ASP A 136 4.40 18.99 8.14
CA ASP A 136 5.19 20.15 8.60
C ASP A 136 6.42 19.70 9.41
N LEU A 137 6.25 18.70 10.30
CA LEU A 137 7.36 18.15 11.08
C LEU A 137 8.37 17.40 10.20
N LEU A 138 7.90 16.65 9.20
CA LEU A 138 8.76 15.98 8.20
C LEU A 138 9.53 17.01 7.36
N ASP A 139 8.85 18.05 6.87
CA ASP A 139 9.44 19.15 6.10
C ASP A 139 10.45 19.96 6.93
N ALA A 140 10.19 20.18 8.23
CA ALA A 140 11.11 20.85 9.14
C ALA A 140 12.37 20.03 9.46
N ASN A 141 12.28 18.69 9.43
CA ASN A 141 13.38 17.78 9.75
C ASN A 141 14.13 17.25 8.50
N GLY A 142 13.74 17.66 7.29
CA GLY A 142 14.41 17.24 6.05
C GLY A 142 14.02 15.85 5.56
N ILE A 143 12.90 15.29 6.03
CA ILE A 143 12.54 13.88 5.84
C ILE A 143 11.65 13.70 4.61
N THR A 144 12.09 12.86 3.67
CA THR A 144 11.30 12.40 2.51
C THR A 144 10.77 10.99 2.71
N LEU A 145 9.47 10.82 2.49
CA LEU A 145 8.74 9.56 2.54
C LEU A 145 8.82 8.79 1.21
N ALA A 146 8.85 7.47 1.29
CA ALA A 146 8.70 6.57 0.13
C ALA A 146 7.25 6.50 -0.38
N GLY A 147 6.30 6.65 0.54
CA GLY A 147 4.86 6.65 0.27
C GLY A 147 4.07 7.15 1.49
N ALA A 148 2.81 7.52 1.29
CA ALA A 148 1.86 7.86 2.35
C ALA A 148 0.60 7.00 2.17
N GLU A 149 0.36 6.08 3.10
CA GLU A 149 -0.74 5.10 3.05
C GLU A 149 -1.80 5.47 4.08
N LEU A 150 -3.06 5.60 3.68
CA LEU A 150 -4.13 5.97 4.60
C LEU A 150 -4.95 4.75 5.04
N GLY A 151 -4.80 4.35 6.29
CA GLY A 151 -5.45 3.18 6.89
C GLY A 151 -4.66 1.88 6.70
N ASN A 152 -5.29 0.76 7.06
CA ASN A 152 -4.81 -0.59 6.82
C ASN A 152 -5.90 -1.34 6.02
N GLU A 153 -6.45 -2.41 6.56
CA GLU A 153 -7.48 -3.23 5.90
C GLU A 153 -8.89 -2.65 6.07
N ILE A 154 -9.17 -1.48 5.48
CA ILE A 154 -10.46 -0.78 5.66
C ILE A 154 -11.67 -1.58 5.14
N ASN A 155 -11.45 -2.60 4.31
CA ASN A 155 -12.48 -3.50 3.80
C ASN A 155 -12.76 -4.71 4.71
N TRP A 156 -12.21 -4.76 5.92
CA TRP A 156 -12.40 -5.87 6.85
C TRP A 156 -12.65 -5.39 8.29
N ALA A 157 -13.49 -6.13 9.03
CA ALA A 157 -13.86 -5.85 10.41
C ALA A 157 -12.68 -5.73 11.40
N ALA A 158 -11.48 -6.20 11.04
CA ALA A 158 -10.30 -6.10 11.90
C ALA A 158 -9.78 -4.66 12.08
N PHE A 159 -9.95 -3.81 11.05
CA PHE A 159 -9.41 -2.45 11.02
C PHE A 159 -10.46 -1.38 10.66
N ASN A 160 -11.73 -1.76 10.53
CA ASN A 160 -12.83 -0.84 10.31
C ASN A 160 -14.04 -1.20 11.20
N SER A 161 -14.28 -0.40 12.24
CA SER A 161 -15.39 -0.62 13.19
C SER A 161 -16.77 -0.23 12.66
N GLU A 162 -16.89 0.06 11.35
CA GLU A 162 -18.16 0.13 10.62
C GLU A 162 -18.79 -1.26 10.41
N PHE A 163 -17.97 -2.32 10.43
CA PHE A 163 -18.44 -3.71 10.38
C PHE A 163 -18.96 -4.17 11.76
N PRO A 164 -20.10 -4.87 11.82
CA PRO A 164 -20.57 -5.53 13.03
C PRO A 164 -19.65 -6.70 13.46
N LEU A 165 -19.57 -6.94 14.76
CA LEU A 165 -18.76 -8.02 15.35
C LEU A 165 -19.51 -8.74 16.49
N PRO A 166 -19.97 -9.99 16.30
CA PRO A 166 -19.94 -10.76 15.04
C PRO A 166 -20.81 -10.11 13.96
N GLY A 167 -20.41 -10.26 12.69
CA GLY A 167 -21.23 -9.93 11.52
C GLY A 167 -22.17 -11.07 11.13
N GLU A 168 -22.44 -11.23 9.83
CA GLU A 168 -23.30 -12.30 9.31
C GLU A 168 -22.52 -13.55 8.86
N GLY A 169 -21.25 -13.40 8.48
CA GLY A 169 -20.35 -14.43 7.95
C GLY A 169 -19.99 -14.24 6.46
N LYS A 170 -20.10 -13.02 5.95
CA LYS A 170 -20.08 -12.68 4.52
C LYS A 170 -18.71 -12.18 4.02
N ILE A 171 -18.48 -12.40 2.72
CA ILE A 171 -17.64 -11.54 1.88
C ILE A 171 -18.59 -10.77 0.96
N LEU A 172 -18.84 -9.51 1.30
CA LEU A 172 -19.80 -8.62 0.64
C LEU A 172 -19.33 -8.21 -0.75
N SER A 173 -20.26 -8.19 -1.70
CA SER A 173 -20.04 -7.80 -3.09
C SER A 173 -20.36 -6.32 -3.37
N LEU A 174 -20.07 -5.88 -4.60
CA LEU A 174 -20.42 -4.54 -5.07
C LEU A 174 -21.95 -4.31 -5.09
N SER A 175 -22.73 -5.37 -5.28
CA SER A 175 -24.20 -5.31 -5.17
C SER A 175 -24.63 -5.08 -3.72
N ASP A 176 -23.99 -5.75 -2.77
CA ASP A 176 -24.37 -5.67 -1.36
C ASP A 176 -24.12 -4.27 -0.78
N LEU A 177 -23.05 -3.59 -1.20
CA LEU A 177 -22.79 -2.18 -0.87
C LEU A 177 -23.94 -1.21 -1.24
N SER A 178 -24.82 -1.60 -2.16
CA SER A 178 -25.99 -0.80 -2.58
C SER A 178 -27.35 -1.41 -2.20
N HIS A 179 -27.40 -2.66 -1.73
CA HIS A 179 -28.66 -3.38 -1.41
C HIS A 179 -28.74 -3.88 0.04
N ASP A 180 -27.66 -4.45 0.57
CA ASP A 180 -27.59 -5.02 1.92
C ASP A 180 -27.55 -3.91 2.99
N PRO A 181 -28.23 -4.05 4.15
CA PRO A 181 -28.21 -3.04 5.22
C PRO A 181 -26.81 -2.79 5.83
N GLU A 182 -26.00 -3.84 5.99
CA GLU A 182 -24.61 -3.75 6.46
C GLU A 182 -23.73 -3.15 5.37
N GLY A 183 -23.85 -3.66 4.13
CA GLY A 183 -23.15 -3.14 2.96
C GLY A 183 -23.36 -1.63 2.76
N LYS A 184 -24.60 -1.15 2.92
CA LYS A 184 -24.96 0.28 2.89
C LYS A 184 -24.34 1.11 4.02
N GLN A 185 -24.05 0.51 5.17
CA GLN A 185 -23.39 1.21 6.26
C GLN A 185 -21.87 1.29 6.00
N ILE A 186 -21.25 0.19 5.57
CA ILE A 186 -19.84 0.13 5.14
C ILE A 186 -19.58 1.11 3.99
N ALA A 187 -20.50 1.21 3.03
CA ALA A 187 -20.45 2.18 1.93
C ALA A 187 -20.37 3.64 2.42
N LYS A 188 -21.03 4.01 3.53
CA LYS A 188 -20.89 5.37 4.12
C LYS A 188 -19.47 5.58 4.66
N GLY A 189 -18.89 4.57 5.29
CA GLY A 189 -17.50 4.58 5.73
C GLY A 189 -16.54 4.80 4.56
N PHE A 190 -16.71 4.06 3.46
CA PHE A 190 -15.93 4.26 2.23
C PHE A 190 -16.10 5.66 1.60
N LEU A 191 -17.32 6.21 1.58
CA LEU A 191 -17.57 7.58 1.12
C LEU A 191 -16.96 8.65 2.03
N GLN A 192 -16.87 8.40 3.34
CA GLN A 192 -16.18 9.29 4.26
C GLN A 192 -14.66 9.20 4.09
N TYR A 193 -14.13 7.98 3.95
CA TYR A 193 -12.71 7.71 3.67
C TYR A 193 -12.18 8.45 2.44
N LEU A 194 -12.96 8.53 1.35
CA LEU A 194 -12.58 9.33 0.18
C LEU A 194 -12.40 10.83 0.49
N LYS A 195 -13.15 11.38 1.45
CA LYS A 195 -12.96 12.77 1.92
C LYS A 195 -11.68 12.91 2.75
N ILE A 196 -11.31 11.87 3.51
CA ILE A 196 -10.05 11.84 4.26
C ILE A 196 -8.85 11.72 3.30
N LEU A 197 -8.96 10.90 2.23
CA LEU A 197 -7.98 10.88 1.14
C LEU A 197 -7.85 12.23 0.44
N ALA A 198 -8.96 12.95 0.21
CA ALA A 198 -8.93 14.26 -0.43
C ALA A 198 -8.13 15.30 0.38
N VAL A 199 -8.31 15.34 1.71
CA VAL A 199 -7.51 16.26 2.56
C VAL A 199 -6.08 15.77 2.78
N LEU A 200 -5.82 14.45 2.78
CA LEU A 200 -4.45 13.92 2.75
C LEU A 200 -3.75 14.36 1.47
N LYS A 201 -4.42 14.25 0.31
CA LYS A 201 -3.88 14.72 -0.96
C LYS A 201 -3.62 16.22 -0.96
N GLU A 202 -4.52 17.02 -0.40
CA GLU A 202 -4.31 18.46 -0.26
C GLU A 202 -3.05 18.76 0.56
N VAL A 203 -2.88 18.15 1.73
CA VAL A 203 -1.69 18.34 2.59
C VAL A 203 -0.41 17.83 1.91
N ARG A 204 -0.45 16.63 1.30
CA ARG A 204 0.67 16.04 0.57
C ARG A 204 1.11 16.98 -0.54
N ASP A 205 0.20 17.41 -1.42
CA ASP A 205 0.50 18.28 -2.57
C ASP A 205 1.11 19.65 -2.16
N HIS A 206 0.83 20.15 -0.95
CA HIS A 206 1.43 21.38 -0.41
C HIS A 206 2.79 21.17 0.29
N SER A 207 3.18 19.94 0.64
CA SER A 207 4.43 19.66 1.36
C SER A 207 5.67 19.99 0.53
N ARG A 208 6.62 20.70 1.14
CA ARG A 208 7.84 21.21 0.50
C ARG A 208 8.74 20.09 -0.03
N LEU A 209 8.86 19.00 0.71
CA LEU A 209 9.64 17.81 0.34
C LEU A 209 8.75 16.71 -0.25
N ASN A 210 7.53 16.52 0.29
CA ASN A 210 6.72 15.33 0.04
C ASN A 210 5.59 15.52 -0.98
N ARG A 211 5.48 16.67 -1.67
CA ARG A 211 4.52 16.92 -2.78
C ARG A 211 4.44 15.85 -3.87
N ASN A 212 5.50 15.08 -4.06
CA ASN A 212 5.58 14.00 -5.06
C ASN A 212 5.62 12.59 -4.43
N THR A 213 5.53 12.46 -3.11
CA THR A 213 5.46 11.17 -2.40
C THR A 213 4.15 10.46 -2.77
N PRO A 214 4.17 9.25 -3.34
CA PRO A 214 2.96 8.52 -3.72
C PRO A 214 1.95 8.38 -2.59
N ILE A 215 0.68 8.72 -2.86
CA ILE A 215 -0.43 8.37 -1.97
C ILE A 215 -0.91 6.97 -2.33
N ILE A 216 -0.99 6.12 -1.33
CA ILE A 216 -1.36 4.72 -1.46
C ILE A 216 -2.73 4.55 -0.77
N LEU A 217 -3.69 3.92 -1.46
CA LEU A 217 -4.92 3.44 -0.81
C LEU A 217 -4.55 2.52 0.37
N ALA A 218 -5.38 2.48 1.40
CA ALA A 218 -5.24 1.52 2.50
C ALA A 218 -4.94 0.10 1.99
N GLY A 219 -4.01 -0.63 2.60
CA GLY A 219 -3.71 -2.02 2.24
C GLY A 219 -4.92 -2.96 2.37
N LEU A 220 -5.64 -3.19 1.28
CA LEU A 220 -6.89 -3.95 1.29
C LEU A 220 -6.68 -5.46 1.35
N VAL A 221 -7.50 -6.18 2.14
CA VAL A 221 -7.50 -7.65 2.19
C VAL A 221 -7.86 -8.20 0.82
N ALA A 222 -7.00 -9.05 0.24
CA ALA A 222 -7.29 -9.76 -1.01
C ALA A 222 -8.37 -10.86 -0.82
N ALA A 223 -9.63 -10.43 -0.86
CA ALA A 223 -10.81 -11.29 -0.79
C ALA A 223 -11.51 -11.41 -2.17
N PRO A 224 -11.83 -12.63 -2.66
CA PRO A 224 -12.57 -12.82 -3.91
C PRO A 224 -14.06 -12.48 -3.74
N ASP A 225 -14.69 -12.01 -4.81
CA ASP A 225 -16.11 -11.63 -4.78
C ASP A 225 -17.03 -12.84 -4.58
N GLY A 226 -18.04 -12.70 -3.71
CA GLY A 226 -18.93 -13.81 -3.30
C GLY A 226 -18.22 -14.98 -2.59
N GLY A 227 -16.99 -14.78 -2.10
CA GLY A 227 -16.22 -15.81 -1.42
C GLY A 227 -16.79 -16.20 -0.05
N LYS A 228 -16.27 -17.29 0.52
CA LYS A 228 -16.51 -17.66 1.92
C LYS A 228 -15.40 -17.08 2.79
N LEU A 229 -15.75 -16.61 3.99
CA LEU A 229 -14.76 -16.29 5.02
C LEU A 229 -13.89 -17.53 5.32
N TYR A 230 -12.60 -17.29 5.59
CA TYR A 230 -11.65 -18.33 5.98
C TYR A 230 -11.80 -18.79 7.43
N ASN A 231 -12.70 -18.15 8.20
CA ASN A 231 -12.95 -18.43 9.61
C ASN A 231 -14.45 -18.53 9.92
N ASN A 232 -14.77 -19.05 11.11
CA ASN A 232 -16.14 -19.25 11.60
C ASN A 232 -16.60 -18.17 12.60
N LYS A 233 -15.85 -17.09 12.77
CA LYS A 233 -16.11 -16.04 13.77
C LYS A 233 -17.04 -14.93 13.31
N LYS A 234 -17.35 -14.88 12.01
CA LYS A 234 -18.10 -13.80 11.35
C LYS A 234 -17.38 -12.45 11.49
N GLU A 235 -16.15 -12.46 10.99
CA GLU A 235 -15.25 -11.30 10.89
C GLU A 235 -15.36 -10.78 9.45
N ASP A 236 -16.50 -10.17 9.15
CA ASP A 236 -16.98 -9.89 7.79
C ASP A 236 -16.14 -8.84 7.05
N MET A 237 -16.16 -8.92 5.72
CA MET A 237 -15.35 -8.10 4.82
C MET A 237 -16.08 -7.78 3.52
N VAL A 238 -15.63 -6.76 2.80
CA VAL A 238 -16.00 -6.48 1.41
C VAL A 238 -14.90 -7.02 0.50
N SER A 239 -15.28 -7.64 -0.62
CA SER A 239 -14.31 -8.21 -1.57
C SER A 239 -13.36 -7.14 -2.11
N LEU A 240 -12.13 -7.54 -2.48
CA LEU A 240 -11.14 -6.60 -3.02
C LEU A 240 -11.65 -5.92 -4.32
N PRO A 241 -12.20 -6.66 -5.31
CA PRO A 241 -12.78 -6.03 -6.50
C PRO A 241 -13.95 -5.11 -6.17
N ALA A 242 -14.85 -5.50 -5.25
CA ALA A 242 -16.00 -4.67 -4.87
C ALA A 242 -15.57 -3.37 -4.18
N THR A 243 -14.62 -3.45 -3.26
CA THR A 243 -14.08 -2.27 -2.55
C THR A 243 -13.47 -1.28 -3.53
N ILE A 244 -12.57 -1.77 -4.40
CA ILE A 244 -11.92 -0.91 -5.39
C ILE A 244 -12.95 -0.36 -6.38
N ALA A 245 -13.82 -1.19 -6.97
CA ALA A 245 -14.83 -0.72 -7.92
C ALA A 245 -15.76 0.35 -7.32
N PHE A 246 -16.20 0.18 -6.06
CA PHE A 246 -17.02 1.18 -5.35
C PHE A 246 -16.27 2.50 -5.13
N LEU A 247 -15.04 2.44 -4.61
CA LEU A 247 -14.24 3.63 -4.36
C LEU A 247 -13.90 4.37 -5.66
N ARG A 248 -13.61 3.65 -6.74
CA ARG A 248 -13.35 4.20 -8.08
C ARG A 248 -14.56 4.90 -8.68
N ALA A 249 -15.74 4.27 -8.60
CA ALA A 249 -17.00 4.89 -9.02
C ALA A 249 -17.31 6.20 -8.27
N ASN A 250 -16.74 6.38 -7.08
CA ASN A 250 -16.87 7.59 -6.26
C ASN A 250 -15.61 8.48 -6.26
N GLY A 251 -14.67 8.28 -7.19
CA GLY A 251 -13.59 9.24 -7.50
C GLY A 251 -12.17 8.90 -7.04
N LEU A 252 -11.92 7.71 -6.48
CA LEU A 252 -10.61 7.26 -5.97
C LEU A 252 -9.45 7.52 -6.95
N ASP A 253 -9.67 7.34 -8.25
CA ASP A 253 -8.62 7.41 -9.28
C ASP A 253 -7.98 8.81 -9.42
N SER A 254 -8.56 9.86 -8.80
CA SER A 254 -7.97 11.21 -8.70
C SER A 254 -7.22 11.49 -7.39
N LEU A 255 -7.37 10.62 -6.38
CA LEU A 255 -6.89 10.84 -5.01
C LEU A 255 -5.64 10.05 -4.65
N VAL A 256 -5.48 8.83 -5.20
CA VAL A 256 -4.33 7.94 -4.93
C VAL A 256 -3.45 7.77 -6.17
N ASP A 257 -2.17 7.52 -5.96
CA ASP A 257 -1.20 7.21 -7.01
C ASP A 257 -1.12 5.69 -7.27
N ALA A 258 -1.43 4.86 -6.27
CA ALA A 258 -1.58 3.40 -6.39
C ALA A 258 -2.67 2.83 -5.46
N TYR A 259 -3.24 1.67 -5.79
CA TYR A 259 -4.05 0.91 -4.83
C TYR A 259 -3.14 0.08 -3.90
N GLY A 260 -3.22 0.26 -2.58
CA GLY A 260 -2.63 -0.65 -1.60
C GLY A 260 -3.42 -1.96 -1.54
N ILE A 261 -2.71 -3.08 -1.52
CA ILE A 261 -3.29 -4.43 -1.37
C ILE A 261 -2.42 -5.29 -0.44
N HIS A 262 -3.06 -6.14 0.35
CA HIS A 262 -2.42 -7.17 1.16
C HIS A 262 -2.62 -8.54 0.49
N SER A 263 -1.52 -9.14 0.05
CA SER A 263 -1.51 -10.41 -0.70
C SER A 263 -0.76 -11.50 0.06
N TYR A 264 -1.50 -12.45 0.61
CA TYR A 264 -0.99 -13.61 1.34
C TYR A 264 -1.43 -14.90 0.62
N PRO A 265 -0.70 -15.37 -0.41
CA PRO A 265 -1.08 -16.56 -1.17
C PRO A 265 -0.93 -17.86 -0.37
N SER A 266 -1.58 -18.93 -0.82
CA SER A 266 -1.35 -20.27 -0.28
C SER A 266 0.13 -20.68 -0.41
N GLY A 267 0.75 -21.01 0.73
CA GLY A 267 2.09 -21.58 0.80
C GLY A 267 2.15 -23.09 0.55
N ASP A 268 1.06 -23.71 0.11
CA ASP A 268 0.97 -25.16 -0.06
C ASP A 268 1.82 -25.63 -1.24
N HIS A 269 2.51 -26.76 -1.07
CA HIS A 269 3.39 -27.37 -2.08
C HIS A 269 4.38 -26.37 -2.75
N PRO A 270 5.39 -25.88 -2.02
CA PRO A 270 6.49 -25.12 -2.61
C PRO A 270 7.23 -25.94 -3.67
N GLY A 271 7.57 -25.32 -4.80
CA GLY A 271 8.23 -25.97 -5.93
C GLY A 271 7.35 -26.88 -6.80
N ASP A 272 6.06 -27.09 -6.47
CA ASP A 272 5.12 -27.80 -7.33
C ASP A 272 4.60 -26.86 -8.45
N PRO A 273 4.80 -27.18 -9.75
CA PRO A 273 4.39 -26.30 -10.84
C PRO A 273 2.88 -26.04 -10.91
N ALA A 274 2.04 -26.99 -10.47
CA ALA A 274 0.60 -26.81 -10.47
C ALA A 274 0.14 -25.92 -9.31
N ALA A 275 0.78 -25.98 -8.15
CA ALA A 275 0.55 -25.08 -7.02
C ALA A 275 1.01 -23.66 -7.33
N ALA A 276 2.20 -23.50 -7.94
CA ALA A 276 2.68 -22.23 -8.45
C ALA A 276 1.68 -21.64 -9.47
N ALA A 277 1.24 -22.40 -10.47
CA ALA A 277 0.24 -21.94 -11.44
C ALA A 277 -1.09 -21.54 -10.78
N ARG A 278 -1.53 -22.22 -9.69
CA ARG A 278 -2.70 -21.81 -8.90
C ARG A 278 -2.46 -20.49 -8.14
N ARG A 279 -1.28 -20.27 -7.55
CA ARG A 279 -0.88 -18.97 -6.96
C ARG A 279 -0.95 -17.86 -8.01
N THR A 280 -0.26 -18.01 -9.14
CA THR A 280 -0.20 -17.03 -10.22
C THR A 280 -1.57 -16.70 -10.82
N ALA A 281 -2.43 -17.71 -10.99
CA ALA A 281 -3.79 -17.52 -11.46
C ALA A 281 -4.61 -16.68 -10.47
N ARG A 282 -4.63 -17.08 -9.19
CA ARG A 282 -5.32 -16.36 -8.10
C ARG A 282 -4.82 -14.91 -7.97
N LEU A 283 -3.51 -14.71 -8.03
CA LEU A 283 -2.88 -13.39 -8.00
C LEU A 283 -3.38 -12.49 -9.14
N ASN A 284 -3.56 -13.03 -10.34
CA ASN A 284 -4.03 -12.27 -11.49
C ASN A 284 -5.55 -12.04 -11.51
N THR A 285 -6.36 -12.98 -11.02
CA THR A 285 -7.84 -12.92 -11.10
C THR A 285 -8.53 -12.32 -9.88
N VAL A 286 -7.82 -12.11 -8.77
CA VAL A 286 -8.37 -11.47 -7.56
C VAL A 286 -7.47 -10.31 -7.12
N ASP A 287 -6.26 -10.62 -6.65
CA ASP A 287 -5.37 -9.67 -5.98
C ASP A 287 -4.97 -8.50 -6.90
N PHE A 288 -4.66 -8.81 -8.16
CA PHE A 288 -4.37 -7.81 -9.21
C PHE A 288 -5.53 -7.59 -10.18
N ALA A 289 -6.75 -8.02 -9.85
CA ALA A 289 -7.91 -7.98 -10.75
C ALA A 289 -8.21 -6.56 -11.27
N GLU A 290 -8.05 -5.54 -10.43
CA GLU A 290 -8.29 -4.13 -10.75
C GLU A 290 -7.03 -3.34 -11.16
N CYS A 291 -5.83 -3.89 -10.94
CA CYS A 291 -4.56 -3.21 -11.20
C CYS A 291 -4.28 -3.09 -12.71
N ARG A 292 -4.01 -1.87 -13.19
CA ARG A 292 -3.80 -1.52 -14.61
C ARG A 292 -2.60 -0.60 -14.80
N ALA A 293 -2.04 -0.53 -16.00
CA ALA A 293 -0.90 0.32 -16.29
C ALA A 293 -1.28 1.82 -16.25
N PRO A 294 -0.45 2.71 -15.67
CA PRO A 294 -0.65 4.16 -15.76
C PRO A 294 -0.77 4.62 -17.21
N GLY A 295 -1.88 5.29 -17.54
CA GLY A 295 -2.19 5.81 -18.87
C GLY A 295 -3.20 4.99 -19.69
N THR A 296 -3.62 3.81 -19.24
CA THR A 296 -4.79 3.13 -19.85
C THR A 296 -6.11 3.76 -19.35
N PRO A 297 -7.27 3.50 -19.99
CA PRO A 297 -8.57 3.79 -19.39
C PRO A 297 -8.67 3.11 -18.01
N GLY A 298 -9.00 3.88 -16.97
CA GLY A 298 -8.98 3.39 -15.59
C GLY A 298 -7.60 2.91 -15.09
N GLY A 299 -6.51 3.43 -15.67
CA GLY A 299 -5.14 2.98 -15.47
C GLY A 299 -4.52 3.40 -14.14
N LYS A 300 -4.62 2.55 -13.11
CA LYS A 300 -3.96 2.72 -11.81
C LYS A 300 -3.20 1.44 -11.41
N PRO A 301 -1.91 1.53 -11.04
CA PRO A 301 -1.12 0.39 -10.59
C PRO A 301 -1.43 0.08 -9.13
N CYS A 302 -0.95 -1.08 -8.66
CA CYS A 302 -1.05 -1.48 -7.27
C CYS A 302 0.31 -1.46 -6.58
N TRP A 303 0.27 -1.27 -5.27
CA TRP A 303 1.37 -1.39 -4.33
C TRP A 303 0.99 -2.47 -3.32
N VAL A 304 1.81 -3.51 -3.20
CA VAL A 304 1.54 -4.62 -2.28
C VAL A 304 2.12 -4.26 -0.92
N SER A 305 1.37 -3.49 -0.13
CA SER A 305 1.81 -2.92 1.15
C SER A 305 2.04 -3.99 2.23
N GLU A 306 1.47 -5.18 2.07
CA GLU A 306 1.90 -6.39 2.79
C GLU A 306 1.83 -7.61 1.86
N TRP A 307 2.90 -8.41 1.86
CA TRP A 307 2.86 -9.78 1.36
C TRP A 307 3.82 -10.66 2.14
N GLY A 308 3.56 -11.96 2.21
CA GLY A 308 4.45 -12.88 2.89
C GLY A 308 3.98 -14.33 2.83
N PHE A 309 4.76 -15.17 3.49
CA PHE A 309 4.42 -16.56 3.78
C PHE A 309 4.92 -16.86 5.20
N PRO A 310 4.11 -17.47 6.08
CA PRO A 310 4.53 -17.82 7.42
C PRO A 310 5.55 -18.97 7.41
N ASN A 311 6.55 -18.92 8.29
CA ASN A 311 7.35 -20.08 8.66
C ASN A 311 6.97 -20.56 10.08
N PRO A 312 6.06 -21.54 10.21
CA PRO A 312 5.54 -21.99 11.49
C PRO A 312 6.55 -22.79 12.34
N ASN A 313 7.71 -23.17 11.78
CA ASN A 313 8.79 -23.72 12.59
C ASN A 313 9.48 -22.57 13.33
N LEU A 314 9.13 -22.35 14.60
CA LEU A 314 9.71 -21.28 15.42
C LEU A 314 11.13 -21.57 15.95
N SER A 315 11.67 -22.77 15.69
CA SER A 315 12.95 -23.26 16.24
C SER A 315 14.19 -22.58 15.65
N CYS A 316 15.30 -22.64 16.39
CA CYS A 316 16.64 -22.29 15.93
C CYS A 316 17.57 -23.52 16.01
N PRO A 317 18.44 -23.80 15.01
CA PRO A 317 18.58 -23.08 13.74
C PRO A 317 17.34 -23.21 12.85
N LEU A 318 17.06 -22.16 12.07
CA LEU A 318 15.85 -22.09 11.26
C LEU A 318 15.97 -22.93 9.98
N ASN A 319 14.98 -23.78 9.72
CA ASN A 319 14.74 -24.31 8.38
C ASN A 319 13.79 -23.37 7.62
N ASP A 320 14.29 -22.67 6.61
CA ASP A 320 13.55 -21.66 5.83
C ASP A 320 13.43 -22.03 4.34
N ALA A 321 13.82 -23.26 3.97
CA ALA A 321 13.94 -23.67 2.57
C ALA A 321 12.60 -23.62 1.80
N ALA A 322 11.54 -24.14 2.41
CA ALA A 322 10.18 -24.10 1.86
C ALA A 322 9.71 -22.66 1.58
N ARG A 323 9.86 -21.77 2.57
CA ARG A 323 9.53 -20.35 2.44
C ARG A 323 10.37 -19.64 1.39
N THR A 324 11.65 -20.01 1.26
CA THR A 324 12.57 -19.46 0.25
C THR A 324 12.13 -19.81 -1.17
N LEU A 325 11.54 -20.99 -1.41
CA LEU A 325 10.97 -21.36 -2.71
C LEU A 325 9.71 -20.54 -3.04
N LEU A 326 8.76 -20.45 -2.10
CA LEU A 326 7.53 -19.66 -2.27
C LEU A 326 7.82 -18.18 -2.58
N VAL A 327 8.80 -17.59 -1.87
CA VAL A 327 9.26 -16.22 -2.15
C VAL A 327 9.80 -16.08 -3.57
N LYS A 328 10.58 -17.06 -4.08
CA LYS A 328 11.12 -17.02 -5.45
C LYS A 328 10.05 -17.14 -6.52
N GLU A 329 9.05 -17.99 -6.31
CA GLU A 329 7.88 -18.11 -7.20
C GLU A 329 7.14 -16.77 -7.29
N MET A 330 6.77 -16.20 -6.13
CA MET A 330 6.08 -14.91 -6.03
C MET A 330 6.89 -13.76 -6.66
N TYR A 331 8.22 -13.80 -6.54
CA TYR A 331 9.10 -12.81 -7.16
C TYR A 331 9.09 -12.85 -8.69
N GLY A 332 8.89 -14.04 -9.28
CA GLY A 332 8.67 -14.20 -10.72
C GLY A 332 7.37 -13.54 -11.16
N ASP A 333 6.29 -13.77 -10.42
CA ASP A 333 4.98 -13.17 -10.68
C ASP A 333 4.99 -11.64 -10.52
N PHE A 334 5.63 -11.12 -9.47
CA PHE A 334 5.84 -9.67 -9.32
C PHE A 334 6.67 -9.08 -10.46
N THR A 335 7.69 -9.79 -10.95
CA THR A 335 8.47 -9.35 -12.13
C THR A 335 7.58 -9.27 -13.39
N ALA A 336 6.67 -10.22 -13.58
CA ALA A 336 5.71 -10.20 -14.68
C ALA A 336 4.68 -9.06 -14.56
N LEU A 337 4.20 -8.77 -13.35
CA LEU A 337 3.26 -7.67 -13.07
C LEU A 337 3.94 -6.28 -13.18
N ALA A 338 5.22 -6.19 -12.81
CA ALA A 338 6.07 -5.01 -13.01
C ALA A 338 6.28 -4.72 -14.50
N ALA A 339 6.54 -5.76 -15.32
CA ALA A 339 6.66 -5.61 -16.76
C ALA A 339 5.34 -5.17 -17.42
N GLN A 340 4.20 -5.59 -16.88
CA GLN A 340 2.87 -5.09 -17.29
C GLN A 340 2.55 -3.68 -16.74
N ARG A 341 3.46 -3.06 -15.98
CA ARG A 341 3.27 -1.79 -15.25
C ARG A 341 2.04 -1.78 -14.32
N ARG A 342 1.56 -2.97 -13.89
CA ARG A 342 0.44 -3.15 -12.95
C ARG A 342 0.89 -3.07 -11.48
N LEU A 343 2.19 -3.16 -11.24
CA LEU A 343 2.84 -3.15 -9.94
C LEU A 343 3.82 -1.96 -9.83
N THR A 344 3.80 -1.24 -8.72
CA THR A 344 4.75 -0.13 -8.45
C THR A 344 5.49 -0.22 -7.12
N GLY A 345 5.05 -1.05 -6.17
CA GLY A 345 5.76 -1.31 -4.91
C GLY A 345 5.37 -2.64 -4.26
N ILE A 346 6.28 -3.24 -3.49
CA ILE A 346 6.07 -4.45 -2.68
C ILE A 346 6.77 -4.32 -1.32
N ASP A 347 6.07 -4.65 -0.23
CA ASP A 347 6.61 -4.61 1.13
C ASP A 347 6.39 -5.95 1.85
N LEU A 348 7.50 -6.63 2.17
CA LEU A 348 7.45 -7.94 2.82
C LEU A 348 6.94 -7.81 4.26
N PHE A 349 5.91 -8.56 4.62
CA PHE A 349 5.49 -8.80 6.00
C PHE A 349 6.19 -10.06 6.54
N SER A 350 7.03 -10.00 7.57
CA SER A 350 7.50 -8.80 8.31
C SER A 350 9.01 -8.88 8.60
N TRP A 351 9.63 -7.76 8.96
CA TRP A 351 11.03 -7.77 9.40
C TRP A 351 11.18 -8.37 10.79
N ASN A 352 10.31 -7.95 11.72
CA ASN A 352 10.35 -8.27 13.15
C ASN A 352 8.96 -8.63 13.68
N SER A 353 8.92 -9.47 14.71
CA SER A 353 7.73 -9.66 15.55
C SER A 353 7.29 -8.34 16.20
N ASP A 354 6.00 -8.21 16.56
CA ASP A 354 5.53 -7.08 17.39
C ASP A 354 6.34 -6.98 18.70
N PRO A 355 6.84 -5.78 19.09
CA PRO A 355 7.61 -5.59 20.32
C PRO A 355 6.90 -5.95 21.62
N TRP A 356 5.57 -6.10 21.62
CA TRP A 356 4.78 -6.58 22.77
C TRP A 356 4.37 -8.07 22.65
N SER A 357 4.71 -8.74 21.54
CA SER A 357 4.52 -10.19 21.44
C SER A 357 5.44 -10.92 22.42
N LYS A 358 4.88 -11.91 23.12
CA LYS A 358 5.65 -12.82 23.98
C LYS A 358 6.24 -14.02 23.21
N GLN A 359 6.06 -14.07 21.89
CA GLN A 359 6.49 -15.17 21.02
C GLN A 359 7.10 -14.65 19.72
N PRO A 360 8.08 -15.35 19.12
CA PRO A 360 8.53 -15.07 17.76
C PRO A 360 7.38 -15.20 16.76
N ASP A 361 7.30 -14.25 15.84
CA ASP A 361 6.33 -14.24 14.76
C ASP A 361 6.74 -15.27 13.67
N SER A 362 5.76 -15.97 13.10
CA SER A 362 5.97 -16.90 11.98
C SER A 362 6.46 -16.18 10.73
N ASP A 363 5.99 -14.96 10.50
CA ASP A 363 6.14 -14.22 9.26
C ASP A 363 7.43 -13.39 9.27
N SER A 364 7.97 -13.11 10.46
CA SER A 364 9.27 -12.43 10.63
C SER A 364 10.41 -13.07 9.81
N VAL A 365 11.21 -12.21 9.15
CA VAL A 365 12.42 -12.60 8.41
C VAL A 365 13.73 -12.20 9.08
N TYR A 366 13.71 -11.55 10.24
CA TYR A 366 14.89 -11.44 11.10
C TYR A 366 14.73 -12.33 12.34
N ARG A 367 15.27 -13.55 12.27
CA ARG A 367 15.05 -14.62 13.26
C ARG A 367 16.34 -15.38 13.56
N CYS A 368 16.43 -15.96 14.77
CA CYS A 368 17.64 -16.64 15.25
C CYS A 368 18.92 -15.77 15.13
N GLY A 369 18.80 -14.45 15.32
CA GLY A 369 19.92 -13.50 15.23
C GLY A 369 20.42 -13.18 13.81
N SER A 370 19.65 -13.50 12.75
CA SER A 370 20.05 -13.22 11.37
C SER A 370 18.85 -13.00 10.43
N LEU A 371 19.10 -12.36 9.29
CA LEU A 371 18.17 -12.34 8.16
C LEU A 371 18.03 -13.76 7.58
N THR A 372 16.81 -14.23 7.36
CA THR A 372 16.58 -15.59 6.82
C THR A 372 16.84 -15.67 5.30
N SER A 373 16.82 -16.88 4.73
CA SER A 373 17.01 -17.08 3.30
C SER A 373 15.82 -16.57 2.47
N ALA A 374 14.59 -16.69 2.97
CA ALA A 374 13.43 -16.05 2.36
C ALA A 374 13.54 -14.52 2.42
N GLY A 375 13.95 -13.96 3.56
CA GLY A 375 14.16 -12.51 3.72
C GLY A 375 15.16 -11.95 2.71
N ARG A 376 16.32 -12.61 2.54
CA ARG A 376 17.35 -12.24 1.54
C ARG A 376 16.81 -12.20 0.10
N GLU A 377 15.90 -13.11 -0.26
CA GLU A 377 15.36 -13.17 -1.63
C GLU A 377 14.24 -12.15 -1.83
N ALA A 378 13.44 -11.88 -0.80
CA ALA A 378 12.34 -10.91 -0.85
C ALA A 378 12.80 -9.44 -0.93
N ILE A 379 13.93 -9.08 -0.30
CA ILE A 379 14.48 -7.70 -0.33
C ILE A 379 15.36 -7.40 -1.55
N ARG A 380 15.39 -8.29 -2.56
CA ARG A 380 16.10 -8.04 -3.82
C ARG A 380 15.47 -6.85 -4.58
N PRO A 381 16.11 -6.33 -5.64
CA PRO A 381 15.44 -5.45 -6.61
C PRO A 381 14.56 -6.26 -7.58
N VAL A 382 13.32 -5.83 -7.81
CA VAL A 382 12.51 -6.33 -8.93
C VAL A 382 13.05 -5.68 -10.22
N PRO A 383 13.40 -6.45 -11.27
CA PRO A 383 13.82 -5.88 -12.53
C PRO A 383 12.69 -5.04 -13.15
N PRO A 384 12.97 -3.83 -13.68
CA PRO A 384 12.01 -3.16 -14.55
C PRO A 384 11.73 -4.03 -15.78
N GLY A 385 10.50 -3.96 -16.30
CA GLY A 385 10.15 -4.56 -17.59
C GLY A 385 11.05 -4.05 -18.72
N ARG A 386 11.29 -4.92 -19.71
CA ARG A 386 11.97 -4.57 -20.96
C ARG A 386 11.00 -3.93 -21.95
#